data_AF-A0A0F9D5W3-F1
#
_entry.id   AF-A0A0F9D5W3-F1
#
_cell.length_a   1.000
_cell.length_b   1.000
_cell.length_c   1.000
_cell.angle_alpha   90.00
_cell.angle_beta   90.00
_cell.angle_gamma   90.00
#
_symmetry.space_group_name_H-M   'P 1'
#
loop_
_entity.id
_entity.type
_entity.pdbx_description
1 polymer ?
#
loop_
_entity_poly.entity_id
_entity_poly.type
_entity_poly.pdbx_seq_one_letter_code
_entity_poly.pdbx_strand_id
1 'polypeptide(L)'
;MASLRSKLPLKLQHRITRLLVAAMRAAGFDLIRRHYYSPVPDVAGLTDDFWRRSSPLHGLSLDLRSQIEFLESDLAEFIPEFNPPNEPTGIPGQFYLNNDLYESVDAEVLYATVRHFKPRRVLELGSGCSSLVISAACKKNAADGHTTDYQVYDPFMSPLLT
;
A
#
# COMPACT_ATOMS: atom_id res chain seq x y z
N MET A 1 3.49 18.21 24.05
CA MET A 1 4.73 18.40 24.83
C MET A 1 5.89 18.52 23.86
N ALA A 2 6.58 19.67 23.84
CA ALA A 2 7.80 19.84 23.06
C ALA A 2 8.74 18.67 23.37
N SER A 3 9.04 17.88 22.34
CA SER A 3 9.99 16.77 22.44
C SER A 3 11.24 17.31 23.12
N LEU A 4 11.58 16.74 24.27
CA LEU A 4 12.89 16.89 24.89
C LEU A 4 13.90 16.24 23.93
N ARG A 5 14.18 16.90 22.80
CA ARG A 5 15.26 16.57 21.90
C ARG A 5 16.52 16.77 22.72
N SER A 6 16.95 15.68 23.34
CA SER A 6 18.06 15.67 24.27
C SER A 6 19.26 16.32 23.59
N LYS A 7 19.91 17.27 24.25
CA LYS A 7 21.12 17.99 23.78
C LYS A 7 22.35 17.08 23.60
N LEU A 8 22.15 15.76 23.63
CA LEU A 8 23.18 14.75 23.54
C LEU A 8 23.53 14.46 22.08
N PRO A 9 24.82 14.22 21.76
CA PRO A 9 25.23 13.82 20.42
C PRO A 9 24.58 12.48 20.02
N LEU A 10 24.12 12.38 18.76
CA LEU A 10 23.43 11.21 18.19
C LEU A 10 24.14 9.88 18.47
N LYS A 11 25.48 9.85 18.37
CA LYS A 11 26.29 8.66 18.65
C LYS A 11 26.11 8.16 20.09
N LEU A 12 26.01 9.08 21.05
CA LEU A 12 25.82 8.75 22.46
C LEU A 12 24.39 8.28 22.73
N GLN A 13 23.39 8.91 22.10
CA GLN A 13 22.00 8.45 22.14
C GLN A 13 21.89 6.99 21.64
N HIS A 14 22.50 6.67 20.50
CA HIS A 14 22.47 5.30 19.96
C HIS A 14 23.12 4.27 20.90
N ARG A 15 24.25 4.60 21.54
CA ARG A 15 24.91 3.69 22.49
C ARG A 15 24.02 3.43 23.71
N ILE A 16 23.42 4.47 24.26
CA ILE A 16 22.48 4.37 25.39
C ILE A 16 21.27 3.52 25.00
N THR A 17 20.66 3.78 23.84
CA THR A 17 19.51 3.00 23.36
C THR A 17 19.86 1.52 23.19
N ARG A 18 21.02 1.18 22.62
CA ARG A 18 21.43 -0.23 22.47
C ARG A 18 21.61 -0.94 23.80
N LEU A 19 22.23 -0.28 24.78
CA LEU A 19 22.42 -0.84 26.12
C LEU A 19 21.07 -1.05 26.82
N LEU A 20 20.15 -0.08 26.71
CA LEU A 20 18.80 -0.20 27.26
C LEU A 20 18.02 -1.34 26.60
N VAL A 21 18.05 -1.45 25.27
CA VAL A 21 17.40 -2.56 24.56
C VAL A 21 17.96 -3.91 25.01
N ALA A 22 19.29 -4.03 25.15
CA ALA A 22 19.92 -5.27 25.60
C ALA A 22 19.52 -5.64 27.03
N ALA A 23 19.51 -4.68 27.95
CA ALA A 23 19.12 -4.90 29.34
C ALA A 23 17.64 -5.31 29.46
N MET A 24 16.74 -4.62 28.75
CA MET A 24 15.31 -4.95 28.76
C MET A 24 15.05 -6.34 28.18
N ARG A 25 15.74 -6.71 27.09
CA ARG A 25 15.65 -8.06 26.52
C ARG A 25 16.11 -9.14 27.48
N ALA A 26 17.21 -8.91 28.20
CA ALA A 26 17.69 -9.84 29.23
C ALA A 26 16.69 -10.03 30.38
N ALA A 27 15.87 -9.01 30.65
CA ALA A 27 14.78 -9.07 31.63
C ALA A 27 13.46 -9.62 31.04
N GLY A 28 13.43 -10.05 29.77
CA GLY A 28 12.24 -10.61 29.11
C GLY A 28 11.29 -9.58 28.49
N PHE A 29 11.73 -8.33 28.27
CA PHE A 29 10.92 -7.26 27.69
C PHE A 29 11.51 -6.73 26.37
N ASP A 30 10.64 -6.40 25.41
CA ASP A 30 11.04 -5.67 24.20
C ASP A 30 10.81 -4.16 24.35
N LEU A 31 11.89 -3.38 24.13
CA LEU A 31 11.84 -1.93 24.17
C LEU A 31 11.67 -1.38 22.75
N ILE A 32 10.49 -0.83 22.46
CA ILE A 32 10.17 -0.22 21.17
C ILE A 32 10.26 1.30 21.28
N ARG A 33 10.89 1.95 20.29
CA ARG A 33 10.95 3.41 20.24
C ARG A 33 9.55 3.98 20.03
N ARG A 34 9.14 4.93 20.86
CA ARG A 34 7.97 5.77 20.62
C ARG A 34 8.25 6.69 19.43
N HIS A 35 7.63 6.39 18.29
CA HIS A 35 7.82 7.08 17.02
C HIS A 35 6.58 6.88 16.14
N TYR A 36 6.37 7.71 15.12
CA TYR A 36 5.20 7.58 14.24
C TYR A 36 5.23 6.31 13.36
N TYR A 37 6.41 5.73 13.15
CA TYR A 37 6.57 4.39 12.53
C TYR A 37 6.56 3.24 13.54
N SER A 38 6.25 3.50 14.82
CA SER A 38 6.19 2.44 15.82
C SER A 38 4.94 1.59 15.60
N PRO A 39 5.02 0.25 15.69
CA PRO A 39 3.84 -0.61 15.60
C PRO A 39 2.93 -0.46 16.83
N VAL A 40 3.42 0.13 17.92
CA VAL A 40 2.62 0.41 19.12
C VAL A 40 2.11 1.84 19.03
N PRO A 41 0.79 2.05 18.77
CA PRO A 41 0.24 3.38 18.65
C PRO A 41 0.25 4.09 20.01
N ASP A 42 0.48 5.41 19.99
CA ASP A 42 0.38 6.23 21.20
C ASP A 42 -1.09 6.65 21.43
N VAL A 43 -1.82 5.81 22.14
CA VAL A 43 -3.24 6.06 22.42
C VAL A 43 -3.48 6.94 23.64
N ALA A 44 -2.45 7.23 24.44
CA ALA A 44 -2.58 7.95 25.71
C ALA A 44 -3.07 9.40 25.55
N GLY A 45 -2.90 9.98 24.35
CA GLY A 45 -3.38 11.32 24.00
C GLY A 45 -4.69 11.33 23.21
N LEU A 46 -5.28 10.17 22.91
CA LEU A 46 -6.51 10.09 22.13
C LEU A 46 -7.71 10.23 23.07
N THR A 47 -8.46 11.31 22.93
CA THR A 47 -9.73 11.49 23.61
C THR A 47 -10.82 10.70 22.88
N ASP A 48 -11.96 10.46 23.53
CA ASP A 48 -13.09 9.83 22.85
C ASP A 48 -13.57 10.59 21.60
N ASP A 49 -13.39 11.91 21.58
CA ASP A 49 -13.72 12.76 20.44
C ASP A 49 -12.92 12.38 19.19
N PHE A 50 -11.66 11.94 19.35
CA PHE A 50 -10.82 11.48 18.25
C PHE A 50 -11.49 10.36 17.43
N TRP A 51 -12.21 9.46 18.12
CA TRP A 51 -12.89 8.33 17.50
C TRP A 51 -14.27 8.67 16.94
N ARG A 52 -14.86 9.78 17.40
CA ARG A 52 -16.21 10.21 16.98
C ARG A 52 -16.17 11.27 15.87
N ARG A 53 -15.11 12.07 15.82
CA ARG A 53 -14.97 13.13 14.82
C ARG A 53 -14.85 12.53 13.42
N SER A 54 -15.59 13.09 12.48
CA SER A 54 -15.40 12.77 11.07
C SER A 54 -14.17 13.52 10.54
N SER A 55 -13.34 12.83 9.76
CA SER A 55 -12.27 13.51 9.01
C SER A 55 -12.91 14.34 7.89
N PRO A 56 -12.52 15.61 7.72
CA PRO A 56 -12.99 16.40 6.58
C PRO A 56 -12.41 15.90 5.24
N LEU A 57 -11.46 14.95 5.28
CA LEU A 57 -10.84 14.33 4.09
C LEU A 57 -10.45 15.35 3.03
N HIS A 58 -9.71 16.40 3.42
CA HIS A 58 -9.35 17.50 2.53
C HIS A 58 -8.74 16.99 1.22
N GLY A 59 -9.32 17.40 0.09
CA GLY A 59 -8.90 16.96 -1.25
C GLY A 59 -9.56 15.68 -1.74
N LEU A 60 -10.39 15.02 -0.93
CA LEU A 60 -11.20 13.87 -1.31
C LEU A 60 -12.69 14.24 -1.24
N SER A 61 -13.40 14.02 -2.34
CA SER A 61 -14.85 14.07 -2.36
C SER A 61 -15.37 12.63 -2.40
N LEU A 62 -16.05 12.20 -1.34
CA LEU A 62 -16.67 10.89 -1.27
C LEU A 62 -18.13 10.98 -1.72
N ASP A 63 -18.34 10.92 -3.03
CA ASP A 63 -19.65 10.66 -3.61
C ASP A 63 -19.78 9.16 -3.89
N LEU A 64 -20.23 8.42 -2.88
CA LEU A 64 -20.33 6.96 -2.96
C LEU A 64 -21.25 6.51 -4.09
N ARG A 65 -22.28 7.30 -4.42
CA ARG A 65 -23.22 6.96 -5.47
C ARG A 65 -22.53 7.00 -6.83
N SER A 66 -21.86 8.10 -7.16
CA SER A 66 -21.13 8.21 -8.43
C SER A 66 -19.96 7.24 -8.52
N GLN A 67 -19.33 6.89 -7.39
CA GLN A 67 -18.26 5.89 -7.35
C GLN A 67 -18.78 4.48 -7.63
N ILE A 68 -19.93 4.10 -7.07
CA ILE A 68 -20.59 2.83 -7.37
C ILE A 68 -21.08 2.82 -8.83
N GLU A 69 -21.72 3.90 -9.28
CA GLU A 69 -22.15 4.02 -10.68
C GLU A 69 -20.97 3.83 -11.63
N PHE A 70 -19.83 4.50 -11.40
CA PHE A 70 -18.60 4.31 -12.20
C PHE A 70 -18.12 2.86 -12.25
N LEU A 71 -18.19 2.14 -11.14
CA LEU A 71 -17.81 0.72 -11.08
C LEU A 71 -18.80 -0.17 -11.85
N GLU A 72 -20.09 0.09 -11.73
CA GLU A 72 -21.18 -0.68 -12.35
C GLU A 72 -21.40 -0.34 -13.84
N SER A 73 -20.97 0.85 -14.30
CA SER A 73 -21.05 1.27 -15.70
C SER A 73 -19.70 1.22 -16.41
N ASP A 74 -18.82 2.15 -16.07
CA ASP A 74 -17.62 2.47 -16.85
C ASP A 74 -16.53 1.41 -16.74
N LEU A 75 -16.48 0.70 -15.62
CA LEU A 75 -15.53 -0.38 -15.37
C LEU A 75 -16.08 -1.77 -15.72
N ALA A 76 -17.40 -1.91 -15.83
CA ALA A 76 -18.08 -3.21 -15.86
C ALA A 76 -17.63 -4.12 -17.01
N GLU A 77 -17.29 -3.56 -18.17
CA GLU A 77 -16.81 -4.36 -19.32
C GLU A 77 -15.41 -4.96 -19.09
N PHE A 78 -14.58 -4.33 -18.24
CA PHE A 78 -13.20 -4.73 -17.99
C PHE A 78 -13.06 -5.67 -16.78
N ILE A 79 -14.03 -5.69 -15.87
CA ILE A 79 -14.03 -6.61 -14.72
C ILE A 79 -13.93 -8.08 -15.17
N PRO A 80 -14.80 -8.61 -16.07
CA PRO A 80 -14.70 -10.01 -16.50
C PRO A 80 -13.49 -10.30 -17.39
N GLU A 81 -12.82 -9.28 -17.93
CA GLU A 81 -11.56 -9.43 -18.68
C GLU A 81 -10.42 -9.91 -17.76
N PHE A 82 -10.45 -9.51 -16.49
CA PHE A 82 -9.46 -9.90 -15.50
C PHE A 82 -9.90 -11.13 -14.71
N ASN A 83 -9.50 -12.30 -15.20
CA ASN A 83 -9.82 -13.60 -14.58
C ASN A 83 -8.53 -14.37 -14.21
N PRO A 84 -7.77 -13.91 -13.20
CA PRO A 84 -6.58 -14.62 -12.74
C PRO A 84 -6.96 -15.93 -12.03
N PRO A 85 -6.01 -16.88 -11.90
CA PRO A 85 -6.22 -18.05 -11.06
C PRO A 85 -6.40 -17.63 -9.59
N ASN A 86 -7.21 -18.37 -8.84
CA ASN A 86 -7.36 -18.12 -7.40
C ASN A 86 -6.08 -18.48 -6.62
N GLU A 87 -5.39 -19.53 -7.06
CA GLU A 87 -4.23 -20.12 -6.40
C GLU A 87 -2.97 -20.01 -7.28
N PRO A 88 -1.77 -20.10 -6.69
CA PRO A 88 -0.52 -20.04 -7.46
C PRO A 88 -0.42 -21.22 -8.43
N THR A 89 -0.07 -20.92 -9.67
CA THR A 89 0.08 -21.90 -10.77
C THR A 89 1.50 -22.48 -10.88
N GLY A 90 2.44 -21.94 -10.12
CA GLY A 90 3.87 -22.22 -10.25
C GLY A 90 4.58 -21.40 -11.33
N ILE A 91 3.87 -20.55 -12.08
CA ILE A 91 4.48 -19.62 -13.05
C ILE A 91 5.02 -18.40 -12.29
N PRO A 92 6.34 -18.14 -12.30
CA PRO A 92 6.92 -16.99 -11.63
C PRO A 92 6.36 -15.66 -12.16
N GLY A 93 6.03 -14.74 -11.25
CA GLY A 93 5.50 -13.42 -11.60
C GLY A 93 4.07 -13.41 -12.16
N GLN A 94 3.35 -14.54 -12.10
CA GLN A 94 1.91 -14.56 -12.39
C GLN A 94 1.11 -14.15 -11.15
N PHE A 95 0.21 -13.18 -11.32
CA PHE A 95 -0.76 -12.83 -10.29
C PHE A 95 -1.76 -13.97 -10.05
N TYR A 96 -2.13 -14.18 -8.80
CA TYR A 96 -3.23 -15.06 -8.37
C TYR A 96 -4.02 -14.36 -7.26
N LEU A 97 -5.31 -14.68 -7.10
CA LEU A 97 -6.22 -13.87 -6.28
C LEU A 97 -5.99 -14.02 -4.77
N ASN A 98 -5.84 -15.24 -4.27
CA ASN A 98 -5.73 -15.54 -2.83
C ASN A 98 -4.29 -15.40 -2.35
N ASN A 99 -3.70 -14.22 -2.54
CA ASN A 99 -2.29 -13.96 -2.27
C ASN A 99 -2.01 -13.26 -0.92
N ASP A 100 -3.03 -13.07 -0.08
CA ASP A 100 -3.00 -12.41 1.24
C ASP A 100 -2.55 -10.93 1.23
N LEU A 101 -2.25 -10.34 0.05
CA LEU A 101 -1.69 -9.00 -0.07
C LEU A 101 -2.56 -8.05 -0.91
N TYR A 102 -3.05 -8.50 -2.07
CA TYR A 102 -3.85 -7.70 -3.00
C TYR A 102 -4.85 -8.62 -3.72
N GLU A 103 -6.08 -8.68 -3.22
CA GLU A 103 -7.02 -9.76 -3.54
C GLU A 103 -8.25 -9.25 -4.31
N SER A 104 -9.35 -10.00 -4.23
CA SER A 104 -10.60 -9.68 -4.92
C SER A 104 -11.16 -8.32 -4.52
N VAL A 105 -11.91 -7.73 -5.44
CA VAL A 105 -12.35 -6.34 -5.48
C VAL A 105 -11.20 -5.39 -5.82
N ASP A 106 -10.11 -5.42 -5.06
CA ASP A 106 -8.99 -4.50 -5.27
C ASP A 106 -8.30 -4.74 -6.63
N ALA A 107 -8.01 -6.01 -6.94
CA ALA A 107 -7.31 -6.37 -8.17
C ALA A 107 -8.14 -6.11 -9.44
N GLU A 108 -9.42 -6.46 -9.41
CA GLU A 108 -10.36 -6.28 -10.52
C GLU A 108 -10.59 -4.79 -10.78
N VAL A 109 -10.83 -3.99 -9.73
CA VAL A 109 -11.04 -2.55 -9.85
C VAL A 109 -9.79 -1.85 -10.36
N LEU A 110 -8.61 -2.21 -9.87
CA LEU A 110 -7.35 -1.65 -10.36
C LEU A 110 -7.12 -1.98 -11.83
N TYR A 111 -7.31 -3.24 -12.23
CA TYR A 111 -7.19 -3.66 -13.62
C TYR A 111 -8.14 -2.87 -14.52
N ALA A 112 -9.43 -2.86 -14.16
CA ALA A 112 -10.47 -2.19 -14.92
C ALA A 112 -10.22 -0.69 -15.03
N THR A 113 -9.75 -0.05 -13.96
CA THR A 113 -9.39 1.38 -13.97
C THR A 113 -8.28 1.68 -14.98
N VAL A 114 -7.21 0.88 -15.00
CA VAL A 114 -6.11 1.07 -15.96
C VAL A 114 -6.57 0.79 -17.40
N ARG A 115 -7.47 -0.18 -17.59
CA ARG A 115 -8.08 -0.50 -18.89
C ARG A 115 -9.02 0.58 -19.41
N HIS A 116 -9.84 1.15 -18.53
CA HIS A 116 -10.78 2.22 -18.85
C HIS A 116 -10.05 3.50 -19.26
N PHE A 117 -9.13 3.98 -18.42
CA PHE A 117 -8.44 5.26 -18.68
C PHE A 117 -7.33 5.17 -19.72
N LYS A 118 -6.75 3.98 -19.94
CA LYS A 118 -5.60 3.76 -20.84
C LYS A 118 -4.50 4.81 -20.65
N PRO A 119 -4.02 5.00 -19.41
CA PRO A 119 -3.18 6.13 -19.08
C PRO A 119 -1.87 6.09 -19.87
N ARG A 120 -1.39 7.24 -20.33
CA ARG A 120 -0.05 7.34 -20.94
C ARG A 120 1.08 7.06 -19.94
N ARG A 121 0.82 7.23 -18.64
CA ARG A 121 1.79 7.02 -17.57
C ARG A 121 1.11 6.48 -16.32
N VAL A 122 1.77 5.52 -15.66
CA VAL A 122 1.43 5.06 -14.31
C VAL A 122 2.68 5.19 -13.43
N LEU A 123 2.52 5.83 -12.28
CA LEU A 123 3.54 5.97 -11.25
C LEU A 123 3.06 5.21 -10.01
N GLU A 124 3.73 4.12 -9.66
CA GLU A 124 3.44 3.36 -8.45
C GLU A 124 4.46 3.67 -7.36
N LEU A 125 3.97 3.94 -6.15
CA LEU A 125 4.79 4.13 -4.95
C LEU A 125 4.60 2.89 -4.06
N GLY A 126 5.64 2.07 -3.97
CA GLY A 126 5.54 0.69 -3.49
C GLY A 126 5.49 -0.30 -4.66
N SER A 127 5.66 -1.58 -4.35
CA SER A 127 5.69 -2.67 -5.33
C SER A 127 5.14 -3.97 -4.76
N GLY A 128 4.60 -4.85 -5.62
CA GLY A 128 4.09 -6.16 -5.18
C GLY A 128 3.02 -6.74 -6.10
N CYS A 129 1.99 -7.34 -5.52
CA CYS A 129 0.89 -7.95 -6.27
C CYS A 129 0.13 -6.93 -7.13
N SER A 130 -0.10 -5.69 -6.64
CA SER A 130 -0.67 -4.59 -7.42
C SER A 130 0.12 -4.30 -8.71
N SER A 131 1.45 -4.42 -8.64
CA SER A 131 2.31 -4.19 -9.80
C SER A 131 2.08 -5.21 -10.91
N LEU A 132 1.77 -6.46 -10.55
CA LEU A 132 1.43 -7.50 -11.53
C LEU A 132 0.08 -7.21 -12.20
N VAL A 133 -0.89 -6.70 -11.45
CA VAL A 133 -2.21 -6.27 -11.98
C VAL A 133 -2.05 -5.11 -12.97
N ILE A 134 -1.32 -4.05 -12.58
CA ILE A 134 -1.04 -2.90 -13.45
C ILE A 134 -0.31 -3.34 -14.71
N SER A 135 0.72 -4.20 -14.57
CA SER A 135 1.46 -4.76 -15.70
C SER A 135 0.56 -5.53 -16.66
N ALA A 136 -0.38 -6.34 -16.14
CA ALA A 136 -1.34 -7.07 -16.97
C ALA A 136 -2.27 -6.12 -17.74
N ALA A 137 -2.80 -5.08 -17.09
CA ALA A 137 -3.66 -4.08 -17.75
C ALA A 137 -2.89 -3.26 -18.80
N CYS A 138 -1.67 -2.82 -18.49
CA CYS A 138 -0.79 -2.12 -19.43
C CYS A 138 -0.44 -2.98 -20.65
N LYS A 139 -0.14 -4.26 -20.47
CA LYS A 139 0.10 -5.21 -21.58
C LYS A 139 -1.13 -5.32 -22.48
N LYS A 140 -2.33 -5.39 -21.88
CA LYS A 140 -3.57 -5.47 -22.63
C LYS A 140 -3.87 -4.17 -23.38
N ASN A 141 -3.68 -3.02 -22.75
CA ASN A 141 -3.72 -1.71 -23.41
C ASN A 141 -2.75 -1.64 -24.60
N ALA A 142 -1.52 -2.13 -24.44
CA ALA A 142 -0.50 -2.11 -25.50
C ALA A 142 -0.90 -3.00 -26.69
N ALA A 143 -1.52 -4.16 -26.44
CA ALA A 143 -2.07 -5.02 -27.49
C ALA A 143 -3.21 -4.32 -28.27
N ASP A 144 -3.96 -3.44 -27.60
CA ASP A 144 -5.00 -2.60 -28.22
C ASP A 144 -4.44 -1.30 -28.83
N GLY A 145 -3.11 -1.13 -28.88
CA GLY A 145 -2.44 0.03 -29.49
C GLY A 145 -2.19 1.21 -28.55
N HIS A 146 -2.39 1.04 -27.24
CA HIS A 146 -2.20 2.08 -26.23
C HIS A 146 -1.01 1.76 -25.31
N THR A 147 0.11 2.44 -25.51
CA THR A 147 1.31 2.24 -24.68
C THR A 147 1.27 3.11 -23.41
N THR A 148 1.71 2.52 -22.31
CA THR A 148 1.80 3.17 -20.99
C THR A 148 3.25 3.17 -20.51
N ASP A 149 3.75 4.35 -20.12
CA ASP A 149 4.99 4.54 -19.38
C ASP A 149 4.76 4.17 -17.91
N TYR A 150 5.03 2.92 -17.54
CA TYR A 150 4.80 2.41 -16.19
C TYR A 150 6.10 2.38 -15.39
N GLN A 151 6.12 3.11 -14.27
CA GLN A 151 7.28 3.26 -13.40
C GLN A 151 6.92 2.92 -11.95
N VAL A 152 7.79 2.15 -11.31
CA VAL A 152 7.63 1.69 -9.93
C VAL A 152 8.75 2.27 -9.08
N TYR A 153 8.39 2.92 -7.98
CA TYR A 153 9.32 3.48 -7.02
C TYR A 153 9.12 2.83 -5.65
N ASP A 154 10.05 1.96 -5.28
CA ASP A 154 10.04 1.26 -4.00
C ASP A 154 11.48 1.20 -3.43
N PRO A 155 11.74 1.67 -2.20
CA PRO A 155 13.05 1.53 -1.56
C PRO A 155 13.47 0.06 -1.36
N PHE A 156 12.52 -0.88 -1.33
CA PHE A 156 12.72 -2.31 -1.21
C PHE A 156 11.87 -3.06 -2.25
N MET A 157 12.28 -2.95 -3.51
CA MET A 157 11.57 -3.56 -4.64
C MET A 157 11.20 -5.03 -4.40
N SER A 158 9.93 -5.34 -4.68
CA SER A 158 9.38 -6.67 -4.53
C SER A 158 10.10 -7.68 -5.42
N PRO A 159 10.41 -8.89 -4.90
CA PRO A 159 10.99 -9.96 -5.70
C PRO A 159 10.02 -10.48 -6.78
N LEU A 160 8.75 -10.08 -6.75
CA LEU A 160 7.78 -10.40 -7.82
C LEU A 160 8.09 -9.68 -9.13
N LEU A 161 8.93 -8.64 -9.10
CA LEU A 161 9.28 -7.80 -10.25
C LEU A 161 10.69 -8.06 -10.82
N THR A 162 11.39 -9.08 -10.31
CA THR A 162 12.77 -9.43 -10.70
C THR A 162 12.85 -10.63 -11.63
#